data_AF-A0A4P7KXT1-F1
#
_entry.id   AF-A0A4P7KXT1-F1
#
_cell.length_a   1.000
_cell.length_b   1.000
_cell.length_c   1.000
_cell.angle_alpha   90.00
_cell.angle_beta   90.00
_cell.angle_gamma   90.00
#
_symmetry.space_group_name_H-M   'P 1'
#
loop_
_entity.id
_entity.type
_entity.pdbx_description
1 polymer ?
#
loop_
_entity_poly.entity_id
_entity_poly.type
_entity_poly.pdbx_seq_one_letter_code
_entity_poly.pdbx_strand_id
1 'polypeptide(L)'
;MICEIIDSVGNAAQLGNENFLHLKLADGASLLEHIENETDLAKSLLSINGHDYNTLRADLLAIKAQQQEPATSSKIKQVYFPIADGYHQLSLLTPSCYLFELRQRIGKLLPFTEQNKAARLLKSKNEFSEHGFREIYGITTMSFGGKNAQNASRLNSQNGGKARLLLSLPPTLQTRTLRMPQHNFFSDTFNPFSLKETFQAFHCFLHIDKNNINLRTKRDSYIQEYIEHIILIMYHIRQKFSENDIKLPENLPSYQKIWLFPDRQDERDQTNDWLTHLIEKLARQFIASYKKVVGKKYIQLGDAELKKIIQLVVENNKESLR
;
A
#
# COMPACT_ATOMS: atom_id res chain seq x y z
N MET A 1 17.75 9.23 -2.57
CA MET A 1 18.27 7.85 -2.38
C MET A 1 19.38 7.70 -3.40
N ILE A 2 20.64 7.85 -3.01
CA ILE A 2 21.77 7.76 -3.93
C ILE A 2 22.21 6.31 -3.94
N CYS A 3 22.19 5.69 -5.11
CA CYS A 3 22.66 4.33 -5.27
C CYS A 3 24.19 4.40 -5.42
N GLU A 4 24.93 4.07 -4.35
CA GLU A 4 26.41 4.13 -4.33
C GLU A 4 27.08 3.06 -5.21
N ILE A 5 26.31 2.11 -5.73
CA ILE A 5 26.82 0.97 -6.49
C ILE A 5 26.67 1.26 -7.99
N ILE A 6 27.78 1.45 -8.70
CA ILE A 6 27.77 1.60 -10.15
C ILE A 6 27.74 0.21 -10.79
N ASP A 7 26.83 -0.02 -11.73
CA ASP A 7 26.71 -1.32 -12.40
C ASP A 7 27.72 -1.45 -13.54
N SER A 8 28.50 -2.52 -13.47
CA SER A 8 29.47 -3.00 -14.47
C SER A 8 28.85 -3.50 -15.77
N VAL A 9 29.13 -2.92 -16.94
CA VAL A 9 28.74 -3.52 -18.26
C VAL A 9 29.99 -3.72 -19.11
N GLY A 10 30.29 -4.97 -19.49
CA GLY A 10 31.48 -5.28 -20.26
C GLY A 10 31.65 -6.79 -20.51
N ASN A 11 32.77 -7.16 -21.14
CA ASN A 11 33.10 -8.57 -21.34
C ASN A 11 33.31 -9.24 -19.97
N ALA A 12 32.75 -10.44 -19.77
CA ALA A 12 32.82 -11.14 -18.49
C ALA A 12 34.27 -11.39 -18.01
N ALA A 13 35.21 -11.51 -18.94
CA ALA A 13 36.64 -11.65 -18.64
C ALA A 13 37.27 -10.40 -17.99
N GLN A 14 36.68 -9.22 -18.19
CA GLN A 14 37.18 -7.93 -17.66
C GLN A 14 36.55 -7.55 -16.32
N LEU A 15 35.45 -8.20 -15.91
CA LEU A 15 34.81 -8.01 -14.60
C LEU A 15 35.74 -8.30 -13.41
N GLY A 16 36.76 -9.14 -13.61
CA GLY A 16 37.80 -9.41 -12.60
C GLY A 16 38.58 -8.16 -12.21
N ASN A 17 38.92 -7.32 -13.19
CA ASN A 17 39.66 -6.07 -12.97
C ASN A 17 38.80 -5.05 -12.21
N GLU A 18 37.51 -5.02 -12.49
CA GLU A 18 36.55 -4.15 -11.80
C GLU A 18 36.32 -4.60 -10.35
N ASN A 19 36.23 -5.91 -10.10
CA ASN A 19 36.15 -6.44 -8.73
C ASN A 19 37.37 -6.03 -7.89
N PHE A 20 38.57 -6.02 -8.50
CA PHE A 20 39.80 -5.56 -7.86
C PHE A 20 39.72 -4.08 -7.46
N LEU A 21 39.24 -3.21 -8.36
CA LEU A 21 39.09 -1.77 -8.10
C LEU A 21 38.06 -1.45 -6.99
N HIS A 22 37.05 -2.30 -6.81
CA HIS A 22 36.02 -2.14 -5.78
C HIS A 22 36.32 -2.87 -4.46
N LEU A 23 37.53 -3.42 -4.29
CA LEU A 23 37.94 -4.00 -2.99
C LEU A 23 37.96 -2.91 -1.92
N LYS A 24 37.33 -3.19 -0.78
CA LYS A 24 37.40 -2.33 0.41
C LYS A 24 38.68 -2.63 1.18
N LEU A 25 39.48 -1.60 1.43
CA LEU A 25 40.69 -1.68 2.24
C LEU A 25 40.35 -1.53 3.73
N ALA A 26 41.37 -1.62 4.60
CA ALA A 26 41.20 -1.64 6.07
C ALA A 26 40.58 -0.35 6.65
N ASP A 27 40.65 0.75 5.90
CA ASP A 27 40.04 2.06 6.18
C ASP A 27 38.59 2.16 5.69
N GLY A 28 38.07 1.14 5.01
CA GLY A 28 36.71 1.08 4.50
C GLY A 28 36.48 1.78 3.16
N ALA A 29 37.49 2.47 2.62
CA ALA A 29 37.47 3.08 1.29
C ALA A 29 37.81 2.04 0.21
N SER A 30 37.37 2.29 -1.01
CA SER A 30 37.62 1.42 -2.15
C SER A 30 39.00 1.67 -2.75
N LEU A 31 39.64 0.63 -3.30
CA LEU A 31 40.93 0.77 -3.98
C LEU A 31 40.90 1.86 -5.06
N LEU A 32 39.77 1.99 -5.79
CA LEU A 32 39.56 3.06 -6.75
C LEU A 32 39.67 4.47 -6.14
N GLU A 33 39.04 4.72 -4.98
CA GLU A 33 39.12 6.00 -4.28
C GLU A 33 40.56 6.30 -3.83
N HIS A 34 41.31 5.25 -3.44
CA HIS A 34 42.73 5.38 -3.10
C HIS A 34 43.62 5.75 -4.30
N ILE A 35 43.28 5.25 -5.50
CA ILE A 35 43.96 5.56 -6.76
C ILE A 35 43.64 6.98 -7.23
N GLU A 36 42.39 7.43 -7.04
CA GLU A 36 41.97 8.80 -7.33
C GLU A 36 42.66 9.82 -6.42
N ASN A 37 42.71 9.53 -5.12
CA ASN A 37 43.31 10.40 -4.10
C ASN A 37 44.83 10.25 -3.97
N GLU A 38 45.47 9.41 -4.79
CA GLU A 38 46.92 9.19 -4.82
C GLU A 38 47.55 8.89 -3.43
N THR A 39 46.81 8.13 -2.62
CA THR A 39 47.24 7.76 -1.26
C THR A 39 48.49 6.87 -1.30
N ASP A 40 49.29 6.90 -0.23
CA ASP A 40 50.54 6.11 -0.12
C ASP A 40 50.28 4.59 -0.24
N LEU A 41 49.09 4.14 0.18
CA LEU A 41 48.61 2.78 0.00
C LEU A 41 48.44 2.42 -1.49
N ALA A 42 47.80 3.28 -2.29
CA ALA A 42 47.67 3.04 -3.73
C ALA A 42 49.02 3.07 -4.43
N LYS A 43 49.92 3.97 -4.03
CA LYS A 43 51.28 4.07 -4.58
C LYS A 43 52.10 2.82 -4.29
N SER A 44 52.07 2.30 -3.07
CA SER A 44 52.77 1.05 -2.73
C SER A 44 52.19 -0.19 -3.43
N LEU A 45 50.86 -0.29 -3.56
CA LEU A 45 50.19 -1.42 -4.22
C LEU A 45 50.41 -1.45 -5.74
N LEU A 46 50.46 -0.29 -6.40
CA LEU A 46 50.63 -0.19 -7.86
C LEU A 46 52.10 -0.09 -8.28
N SER A 47 53.04 0.09 -7.34
CA SER A 47 54.48 0.05 -7.60
C SER A 47 54.96 -1.40 -7.71
N ILE A 48 54.67 -2.02 -8.85
CA ILE A 48 55.09 -3.39 -9.18
C ILE A 48 56.41 -3.31 -9.97
N ASN A 49 57.38 -4.15 -9.63
CA ASN A 49 58.66 -4.22 -10.34
C ASN A 49 58.45 -4.44 -11.84
N GLY A 50 58.88 -3.47 -12.66
CA GLY A 50 58.83 -3.54 -14.12
C GLY A 50 57.71 -2.74 -14.80
N HIS A 51 56.86 -2.03 -14.06
CA HIS A 51 55.82 -1.16 -14.64
C HIS A 51 55.84 0.25 -14.04
N ASP A 52 55.52 1.25 -14.86
CA ASP A 52 55.37 2.65 -14.40
C ASP A 52 54.00 2.85 -13.73
N TYR A 53 54.03 3.46 -12.55
CA TYR A 53 52.85 3.77 -11.74
C TYR A 53 51.88 4.70 -12.50
N ASN A 54 52.41 5.70 -13.21
CA ASN A 54 51.58 6.71 -13.86
C ASN A 54 50.78 6.13 -15.03
N THR A 55 51.38 5.21 -15.80
CA THR A 55 50.69 4.51 -16.89
C THR A 55 49.61 3.58 -16.36
N LEU A 56 49.91 2.80 -15.32
CA LEU A 56 48.94 1.90 -14.69
C LEU A 56 47.74 2.67 -14.12
N ARG A 57 47.99 3.81 -13.48
CA ARG A 57 46.93 4.68 -12.96
C ARG A 57 46.05 5.24 -14.07
N ALA A 58 46.64 5.74 -15.15
CA ALA A 58 45.90 6.28 -16.28
C ALA A 58 44.99 5.21 -16.91
N ASP A 59 45.50 3.99 -17.09
CA ASP A 59 44.75 2.87 -17.66
C ASP A 59 43.59 2.43 -16.76
N LEU A 60 43.78 2.40 -15.44
CA LEU A 60 42.72 2.05 -14.49
C LEU A 60 41.65 3.14 -14.37
N LEU A 61 42.02 4.43 -14.45
CA LEU A 61 41.08 5.55 -14.44
C LEU A 61 40.30 5.66 -15.77
N ALA A 62 40.88 5.23 -16.88
CA ALA A 62 40.22 5.22 -18.19
C ALA A 62 38.95 4.35 -18.22
N ILE A 63 38.81 3.39 -17.31
CA ILE A 63 37.61 2.55 -17.15
C ILE A 63 36.36 3.40 -16.80
N LYS A 64 36.53 4.52 -16.07
CA LYS A 64 35.43 5.47 -15.76
C LYS A 64 35.16 6.46 -16.91
N ALA A 65 36.16 6.75 -17.73
CA ALA A 65 36.17 7.89 -18.64
C ALA A 65 35.68 7.57 -20.07
N GLN A 66 34.99 6.44 -20.28
CA GLN A 66 34.38 6.14 -21.58
C GLN A 66 33.21 7.09 -21.88
N GLN A 67 33.55 8.32 -22.29
CA GLN A 67 32.67 9.23 -23.01
C GLN A 67 32.47 8.67 -24.42
N GLN A 68 31.57 7.72 -24.55
CA GLN A 68 31.03 7.38 -25.86
C GLN A 68 30.00 8.44 -26.24
N GLU A 69 29.96 8.82 -27.51
CA GLU A 69 28.84 9.62 -28.03
C GLU A 69 27.52 8.92 -27.68
N PRO A 70 26.48 9.69 -27.29
CA PRO A 70 25.21 9.10 -26.89
C PRO A 70 24.55 8.40 -28.08
N ALA A 71 24.76 7.09 -28.17
CA ALA A 71 24.16 6.23 -29.18
C ALA A 71 23.00 5.42 -28.57
N THR A 72 21.95 5.22 -29.36
CA THR A 72 20.79 4.39 -28.98
C THR A 72 20.61 3.26 -29.99
N SER A 73 19.92 2.20 -29.59
CA SER A 73 19.59 1.05 -30.44
C SER A 73 18.10 1.00 -30.73
N SER A 74 17.72 0.46 -31.90
CA SER A 74 16.32 0.16 -32.24
C SER A 74 15.66 -0.87 -31.29
N LYS A 75 16.47 -1.61 -30.51
CA LYS A 75 16.00 -2.56 -29.50
C LYS A 75 15.66 -1.90 -28.16
N ILE A 76 16.04 -0.64 -27.95
CA ILE A 76 15.72 0.12 -26.74
C ILE A 76 14.34 0.75 -26.91
N LYS A 77 13.54 0.77 -25.84
CA LYS A 77 12.24 1.44 -25.86
C LYS A 77 12.46 2.94 -25.94
N GLN A 78 11.90 3.56 -26.98
CA GLN A 78 11.93 4.99 -27.21
C GLN A 78 10.51 5.54 -27.18
N VAL A 79 10.32 6.65 -26.47
CA VAL A 79 8.99 7.26 -26.27
C VAL A 79 9.06 8.74 -26.59
N TYR A 80 8.06 9.26 -27.31
CA TYR A 80 7.90 10.70 -27.51
C TYR A 80 7.20 11.33 -26.32
N PHE A 81 7.80 12.38 -25.77
CA PHE A 81 7.25 13.17 -24.68
C PHE A 81 6.86 14.57 -25.20
N PRO A 82 5.58 14.96 -25.10
CA PRO A 82 5.12 16.25 -25.62
C PRO A 82 5.68 17.42 -24.80
N ILE A 83 6.04 18.49 -25.50
CA ILE A 83 6.37 19.80 -24.96
C ILE A 83 5.50 20.86 -25.65
N ALA A 84 5.49 22.09 -25.13
CA ALA A 84 4.62 23.17 -25.63
C ALA A 84 4.71 23.34 -27.17
N ASP A 85 5.92 23.26 -27.73
CA ASP A 85 6.19 23.48 -29.16
C ASP A 85 6.79 22.25 -29.88
N GLY A 86 6.52 21.02 -29.41
CA GLY A 86 7.05 19.81 -30.08
C GLY A 86 7.13 18.56 -29.21
N TYR A 87 8.13 17.72 -29.48
CA TYR A 87 8.35 16.46 -28.76
C TYR A 87 9.83 16.22 -28.47
N HIS A 88 10.12 15.67 -27.30
CA HIS A 88 11.41 15.05 -27.00
C HIS A 88 11.32 13.54 -27.17
N GLN A 89 12.33 12.94 -27.78
CA GLN A 89 12.46 11.49 -27.85
C GLN A 89 13.30 11.01 -26.66
N LEU A 90 12.71 10.17 -25.82
CA LEU A 90 13.36 9.63 -24.62
C LEU A 90 13.68 8.16 -24.83
N SER A 91 14.98 7.81 -24.76
CA SER A 91 15.43 6.41 -24.70
C SER A 91 15.39 5.92 -23.25
N LEU A 92 14.55 4.92 -22.97
CA LEU A 92 14.35 4.41 -21.62
C LEU A 92 15.40 3.33 -21.29
N LEU A 93 16.29 3.65 -20.33
CA LEU A 93 17.25 2.70 -19.79
C LEU A 93 16.72 2.06 -18.50
N THR A 94 17.11 0.81 -18.25
CA THR A 94 16.74 0.12 -17.00
C THR A 94 17.70 0.56 -15.89
N PRO A 95 17.22 1.19 -14.81
CA PRO A 95 18.07 1.60 -13.70
C PRO A 95 18.44 0.40 -12.82
N SER A 96 19.46 -0.35 -13.22
CA SER A 96 19.84 -1.63 -12.58
C SER A 96 20.19 -1.48 -11.09
N CYS A 97 20.90 -0.42 -10.71
CA CYS A 97 21.26 -0.21 -9.31
C CYS A 97 20.02 -0.12 -8.39
N TYR A 98 19.05 0.75 -8.74
CA TYR A 98 17.81 0.88 -7.98
C TYR A 98 16.99 -0.40 -7.99
N LEU A 99 16.99 -1.13 -9.11
CA LEU A 99 16.26 -2.38 -9.25
C LEU A 99 16.77 -3.47 -8.29
N PHE A 100 18.09 -3.59 -8.13
CA PHE A 100 18.70 -4.59 -7.24
C PHE A 100 18.74 -4.16 -5.78
N GLU A 101 18.86 -2.86 -5.51
CA GLU A 101 18.71 -2.29 -4.17
C GLU A 101 17.30 -2.59 -3.63
N LEU A 102 16.26 -2.29 -4.42
CA LEU A 102 14.87 -2.58 -4.10
C LEU A 102 14.67 -4.08 -3.83
N ARG A 103 15.25 -4.93 -4.68
CA ARG A 103 15.20 -6.39 -4.51
C ARG A 103 15.80 -6.84 -3.18
N GLN A 104 16.94 -6.27 -2.78
CA GLN A 104 17.59 -6.58 -1.51
C GLN A 104 16.72 -6.16 -0.32
N ARG A 105 16.13 -4.96 -0.36
CA ARG A 105 15.19 -4.48 0.66
C ARG A 105 13.97 -5.38 0.79
N ILE A 106 13.34 -5.71 -0.33
CA ILE A 106 12.21 -6.64 -0.36
C ILE A 106 12.65 -8.02 0.17
N GLY A 107 13.87 -8.46 -0.15
CA GLY A 107 14.44 -9.71 0.34
C GLY A 107 14.53 -9.80 1.85
N LYS A 108 14.98 -8.74 2.51
CA LYS A 108 15.03 -8.65 3.98
C LYS A 108 13.64 -8.79 4.61
N LEU A 109 12.60 -8.31 3.92
CA LEU A 109 11.21 -8.39 4.36
C LEU A 109 10.50 -9.70 4.02
N LEU A 110 11.17 -10.65 3.36
CA LEU A 110 10.50 -11.90 3.00
C LEU A 110 10.17 -12.76 4.23
N PRO A 111 9.13 -13.62 4.14
CA PRO A 111 8.68 -14.40 5.28
C PRO A 111 9.64 -15.49 5.75
N PHE A 112 10.70 -15.74 4.97
CA PHE A 112 11.72 -16.77 5.21
C PHE A 112 13.01 -16.22 5.85
N THR A 113 13.13 -14.90 5.96
CA THR A 113 14.26 -14.27 6.66
C THR A 113 14.15 -14.60 8.15
N GLU A 114 15.25 -14.99 8.80
CA GLU A 114 15.26 -15.45 10.20
C GLU A 114 14.49 -14.53 11.17
N GLN A 115 14.71 -13.21 11.08
CA GLN A 115 14.00 -12.22 11.89
C GLN A 115 12.48 -12.26 11.68
N ASN A 116 12.02 -12.27 10.43
CA ASN A 116 10.59 -12.32 10.11
C ASN A 116 9.98 -13.69 10.44
N LYS A 117 10.73 -14.78 10.24
CA LYS A 117 10.28 -16.13 10.59
C LYS A 117 10.04 -16.28 12.09
N ALA A 118 10.95 -15.78 12.92
CA ALA A 118 10.80 -15.76 14.37
C ALA A 118 9.57 -14.94 14.80
N ALA A 119 9.40 -13.73 14.25
CA ALA A 119 8.26 -12.88 14.56
C ALA A 119 6.91 -13.51 14.12
N ARG A 120 6.88 -14.22 13.00
CA ARG A 120 5.70 -14.96 12.52
C ARG A 120 5.34 -16.13 13.44
N LEU A 121 6.33 -16.83 13.98
CA LEU A 121 6.11 -17.90 14.95
C LEU A 121 5.49 -17.36 16.24
N LEU A 122 6.01 -16.25 16.76
CA LEU A 122 5.43 -15.57 17.93
C LEU A 122 3.98 -15.13 17.67
N LYS A 123 3.71 -14.53 16.49
CA LYS A 123 2.34 -14.19 16.08
C LYS A 123 1.43 -15.42 16.03
N SER A 124 1.90 -16.54 15.47
CA SER A 124 1.12 -17.78 15.40
C SER A 124 0.82 -18.35 16.79
N LYS A 125 1.68 -18.11 17.78
CA LYS A 125 1.49 -18.50 19.19
C LYS A 125 0.72 -17.47 20.03
N ASN A 126 0.38 -16.31 19.46
CA ASN A 126 -0.14 -15.14 20.18
C ASN A 126 0.78 -14.67 21.32
N GLU A 127 2.10 -14.79 21.14
CA GLU A 127 3.11 -14.33 22.08
C GLU A 127 3.60 -12.92 21.71
N PHE A 128 3.95 -12.12 22.72
CA PHE A 128 4.48 -10.79 22.52
C PHE A 128 5.88 -10.84 21.87
N SER A 129 6.14 -9.92 20.94
CA SER A 129 7.46 -9.68 20.38
C SER A 129 7.81 -8.21 20.52
N GLU A 130 9.02 -7.92 21.00
CA GLU A 130 9.55 -6.55 21.07
C GLU A 130 9.72 -5.93 19.67
N HIS A 131 9.95 -6.77 18.66
CA HIS A 131 10.15 -6.34 17.29
C HIS A 131 8.97 -6.74 16.40
N GLY A 132 8.34 -5.74 15.78
CA GLY A 132 7.33 -5.98 14.75
C GLY A 132 7.96 -6.50 13.45
N PHE A 133 7.13 -7.12 12.60
CA PHE A 133 7.53 -7.53 11.25
C PHE A 133 6.65 -6.86 10.20
N ARG A 134 7.17 -6.75 8.97
CA ARG A 134 6.45 -6.18 7.82
C ARG A 134 6.39 -7.23 6.71
N GLU A 135 5.25 -7.31 6.04
CA GLU A 135 5.05 -8.17 4.88
C GLU A 135 4.56 -7.34 3.69
N ILE A 136 5.07 -7.66 2.50
CA ILE A 136 4.64 -7.08 1.24
C ILE A 136 4.10 -8.23 0.40
N TYR A 137 2.83 -8.15 0.03
CA TYR A 137 2.16 -9.14 -0.82
C TYR A 137 2.18 -8.73 -2.29
N GLY A 138 1.91 -9.69 -3.18
CA GLY A 138 1.80 -9.42 -4.62
C GLY A 138 3.14 -9.10 -5.30
N ILE A 139 4.26 -9.55 -4.75
CA ILE A 139 5.59 -9.35 -5.35
C ILE A 139 5.71 -10.21 -6.62
N THR A 140 6.04 -9.59 -7.74
CA THR A 140 6.35 -10.29 -8.99
C THR A 140 7.86 -10.38 -9.18
N THR A 141 8.36 -11.54 -9.62
CA THR A 141 9.78 -11.71 -9.96
C THR A 141 9.96 -11.65 -11.47
N MET A 142 10.84 -10.77 -11.93
CA MET A 142 11.19 -10.62 -13.35
C MET A 142 12.63 -11.07 -13.58
N SER A 143 12.88 -11.80 -14.65
CA SER A 143 14.21 -12.37 -14.96
C SER A 143 14.85 -11.67 -16.16
N PHE A 144 16.11 -11.27 -16.04
CA PHE A 144 16.94 -10.66 -17.07
C PHE A 144 18.06 -11.63 -17.51
N GLY A 145 18.23 -11.78 -18.83
CA GLY A 145 19.31 -12.58 -19.43
C GLY A 145 19.00 -14.06 -19.64
N GLY A 146 17.78 -14.53 -19.36
CA GLY A 146 17.36 -15.90 -19.65
C GLY A 146 18.28 -16.96 -19.03
N LYS A 147 18.81 -17.89 -19.85
CA LYS A 147 19.78 -18.91 -19.41
C LYS A 147 21.18 -18.34 -19.13
N ASN A 148 21.52 -17.17 -19.69
CA ASN A 148 22.84 -16.54 -19.60
C ASN A 148 22.77 -15.18 -18.88
N ALA A 149 22.27 -15.17 -17.65
CA ALA A 149 22.13 -13.95 -16.83
C ALA A 149 23.45 -13.20 -16.57
N GLN A 150 24.59 -13.86 -16.77
CA GLN A 150 25.93 -13.31 -16.57
C GLN A 150 26.31 -12.23 -17.61
N ASN A 151 25.67 -12.24 -18.79
CA ASN A 151 26.05 -11.37 -19.91
C ASN A 151 25.34 -10.00 -19.91
N ALA A 152 24.45 -9.74 -18.95
CA ALA A 152 23.67 -8.50 -18.93
C ALA A 152 24.39 -7.37 -18.18
N SER A 153 24.81 -7.64 -16.95
CA SER A 153 25.62 -6.73 -16.13
C SER A 153 26.15 -7.44 -14.88
N ARG A 154 27.10 -6.81 -14.19
CA ARG A 154 27.68 -7.31 -12.93
C ARG A 154 26.62 -7.49 -11.85
N LEU A 155 25.80 -6.47 -11.60
CA LEU A 155 24.75 -6.55 -10.58
C LEU A 155 23.67 -7.56 -10.95
N ASN A 156 23.39 -7.73 -12.24
CA ASN A 156 22.48 -8.77 -12.69
C ASN A 156 22.99 -10.17 -12.36
N SER A 157 24.27 -10.44 -12.62
CA SER A 157 24.91 -11.72 -12.29
C SER A 157 24.87 -12.00 -10.79
N GLN A 158 25.25 -11.03 -9.95
CA GLN A 158 25.22 -11.15 -8.48
C GLN A 158 23.82 -11.44 -7.92
N ASN A 159 22.78 -10.90 -8.57
CA ASN A 159 21.39 -11.11 -8.16
C ASN A 159 20.72 -12.30 -8.86
N GLY A 160 21.47 -13.11 -9.60
CA GLY A 160 21.00 -14.29 -10.32
C GLY A 160 20.00 -13.97 -11.43
N GLY A 161 20.10 -12.78 -12.02
CA GLY A 161 19.21 -12.31 -13.07
C GLY A 161 17.82 -11.93 -12.62
N LYS A 162 17.51 -11.95 -11.32
CA LYS A 162 16.12 -11.82 -10.83
C LYS A 162 15.90 -10.48 -10.16
N ALA A 163 15.00 -9.66 -10.69
CA ALA A 163 14.47 -8.48 -10.02
C ALA A 163 13.11 -8.76 -9.37
N ARG A 164 12.72 -7.91 -8.41
CA ARG A 164 11.42 -7.97 -7.73
C ARG A 164 10.66 -6.67 -7.97
N LEU A 165 9.40 -6.78 -8.38
CA LEU A 165 8.50 -5.67 -8.66
C LEU A 165 7.40 -5.61 -7.61
N LEU A 166 7.00 -4.39 -7.26
CA LEU A 166 5.87 -4.12 -6.37
C LEU A 166 4.57 -4.17 -7.16
N LEU A 167 3.50 -4.61 -6.49
CA LEU A 167 2.16 -4.62 -7.06
C LEU A 167 1.67 -3.18 -7.28
N SER A 168 1.32 -2.84 -8.52
CA SER A 168 0.67 -1.58 -8.88
C SER A 168 -0.53 -1.90 -9.76
N LEU A 169 -1.52 -2.56 -9.16
CA LEU A 169 -2.80 -2.83 -9.80
C LEU A 169 -3.85 -1.88 -9.23
N PRO A 170 -4.80 -1.39 -10.05
CA PRO A 170 -5.96 -0.70 -9.53
C PRO A 170 -6.78 -1.64 -8.62
N PRO A 171 -7.51 -1.11 -7.63
CA PRO A 171 -8.40 -1.93 -6.82
C PRO A 171 -9.48 -2.57 -7.72
N THR A 172 -9.72 -3.86 -7.57
CA THR A 172 -10.83 -4.52 -8.24
C THR A 172 -12.14 -4.13 -7.56
N LEU A 173 -12.92 -3.26 -8.22
CA LEU A 173 -14.24 -2.89 -7.76
C LEU A 173 -15.19 -4.07 -8.00
N GLN A 174 -15.48 -4.83 -6.95
CA GLN A 174 -16.52 -5.85 -7.02
C GLN A 174 -17.88 -5.15 -7.14
N THR A 175 -18.63 -5.44 -8.21
CA THR A 175 -20.02 -5.04 -8.33
C THR A 175 -20.82 -5.69 -7.21
N ARG A 176 -21.12 -4.92 -6.16
CA ARG A 176 -21.97 -5.37 -5.06
C ARG A 176 -23.39 -5.43 -5.59
N THR A 177 -23.98 -6.62 -5.63
CA THR A 177 -25.42 -6.76 -5.86
C THR A 177 -26.16 -6.24 -4.64
N LEU A 178 -26.64 -5.00 -4.75
CA LEU A 178 -27.47 -4.40 -3.71
C LEU A 178 -28.80 -5.16 -3.63
N ARG A 179 -29.14 -5.67 -2.44
CA ARG A 179 -30.46 -6.26 -2.21
C ARG A 179 -31.46 -5.15 -1.89
N MET A 180 -32.52 -5.07 -2.69
CA MET A 180 -33.58 -4.07 -2.48
C MET A 180 -34.37 -4.38 -1.19
N PRO A 181 -34.71 -3.36 -0.39
CA PRO A 181 -35.44 -3.56 0.85
C PRO A 181 -36.90 -3.89 0.54
N GLN A 182 -37.46 -4.94 1.15
CA GLN A 182 -38.86 -5.35 0.93
C GLN A 182 -39.71 -5.15 2.18
N HIS A 183 -39.17 -5.53 3.34
CA HIS A 183 -39.81 -5.42 4.65
C HIS A 183 -39.05 -4.49 5.58
N ASN A 184 -37.72 -4.47 5.52
CA ASN A 184 -36.92 -3.54 6.32
C ASN A 184 -35.51 -3.33 5.72
N PHE A 185 -35.11 -2.08 5.61
CA PHE A 185 -33.76 -1.69 5.15
C PHE A 185 -32.62 -2.40 5.90
N PHE A 186 -32.68 -2.45 7.24
CA PHE A 186 -31.57 -2.94 8.05
C PHE A 186 -31.41 -4.47 8.02
N SER A 187 -32.49 -5.21 7.78
CA SER A 187 -32.44 -6.69 7.67
C SER A 187 -32.18 -7.16 6.25
N ASP A 188 -32.79 -6.50 5.27
CA ASP A 188 -32.88 -7.02 3.90
C ASP A 188 -31.68 -6.56 3.07
N THR A 189 -31.24 -5.31 3.28
CA THR A 189 -30.22 -4.66 2.44
C THR A 189 -28.84 -4.64 3.12
N PHE A 190 -28.79 -4.32 4.41
CA PHE A 190 -27.52 -4.16 5.11
C PHE A 190 -26.99 -5.50 5.65
N ASN A 191 -25.76 -5.86 5.27
CA ASN A 191 -25.03 -6.99 5.84
C ASN A 191 -24.00 -6.51 6.87
N PRO A 192 -24.17 -6.80 8.18
CA PRO A 192 -23.21 -6.41 9.23
C PRO A 192 -21.77 -6.88 9.00
N PHE A 193 -21.57 -8.00 8.31
CA PHE A 193 -20.22 -8.54 8.05
C PHE A 193 -19.44 -7.75 7.01
N SER A 194 -20.07 -6.83 6.27
CA SER A 194 -19.38 -5.89 5.37
C SER A 194 -18.45 -4.93 6.12
N LEU A 195 -18.72 -4.69 7.40
CA LEU A 195 -17.96 -3.81 8.30
C LEU A 195 -17.28 -4.62 9.41
N LYS A 196 -16.87 -5.86 9.12
CA LYS A 196 -16.30 -6.77 10.11
C LYS A 196 -15.05 -6.18 10.75
N GLU A 197 -14.15 -5.63 9.94
CA GLU A 197 -12.91 -5.00 10.40
C GLU A 197 -13.21 -3.79 11.31
N THR A 198 -14.17 -2.96 10.92
CA THR A 198 -14.63 -1.78 11.67
C THR A 198 -15.17 -2.17 13.05
N PHE A 199 -16.05 -3.18 13.12
CA PHE A 199 -16.60 -3.67 14.39
C PHE A 199 -15.55 -4.37 15.27
N GLN A 200 -14.60 -5.10 14.67
CA GLN A 200 -13.50 -5.71 15.40
C GLN A 200 -12.55 -4.65 15.98
N ALA A 201 -12.24 -3.61 15.20
CA ALA A 201 -11.45 -2.48 15.67
C ALA A 201 -12.18 -1.78 16.82
N PHE A 202 -13.46 -1.44 16.64
CA PHE A 202 -14.29 -0.87 17.70
C PHE A 202 -14.27 -1.74 18.97
N HIS A 203 -14.40 -3.07 18.85
CA HIS A 203 -14.31 -4.00 19.98
C HIS A 203 -12.96 -3.91 20.71
N CYS A 204 -11.85 -3.90 19.98
CA CYS A 204 -10.51 -3.78 20.56
C CYS A 204 -10.35 -2.47 21.34
N PHE A 205 -10.92 -1.37 20.85
CA PHE A 205 -10.87 -0.08 21.55
C PHE A 205 -11.68 -0.07 22.85
N LEU A 206 -12.75 -0.86 22.96
CA LEU A 206 -13.53 -0.96 24.20
C LEU A 206 -12.76 -1.65 25.33
N HIS A 207 -11.74 -2.48 25.03
CA HIS A 207 -10.88 -3.11 26.04
C HIS A 207 -9.77 -2.18 26.57
N ILE A 208 -9.59 -1.01 25.96
CA ILE A 208 -8.53 -0.07 26.37
C ILE A 208 -9.05 0.77 27.54
N ASP A 209 -8.56 0.49 28.75
CA ASP A 209 -8.90 1.22 29.99
C ASP A 209 -8.26 2.62 30.11
N LYS A 210 -7.69 3.14 29.01
CA LYS A 210 -7.04 4.45 28.99
C LYS A 210 -8.03 5.51 28.49
N ASN A 211 -8.31 6.51 29.32
CA ASN A 211 -9.16 7.63 28.95
C ASN A 211 -8.34 8.73 28.26
N ASN A 212 -8.29 8.72 26.93
CA ASN A 212 -7.62 9.74 26.11
C ASN A 212 -8.59 10.28 25.06
N ILE A 213 -8.59 11.60 24.81
CA ILE A 213 -9.39 12.25 23.77
C ILE A 213 -9.19 11.56 22.42
N ASN A 214 -7.94 11.28 22.03
CA ASN A 214 -7.63 10.62 20.76
C ASN A 214 -8.27 9.22 20.64
N LEU A 215 -8.35 8.49 21.77
CA LEU A 215 -9.01 7.17 21.80
C LEU A 215 -10.52 7.31 21.70
N ARG A 216 -11.11 8.33 22.32
CA ARG A 216 -12.55 8.63 22.21
C ARG A 216 -12.91 9.05 20.79
N THR A 217 -12.16 9.96 20.19
CA THR A 217 -12.35 10.38 18.79
C THR A 217 -12.23 9.20 17.83
N LYS A 218 -11.26 8.30 18.05
CA LYS A 218 -11.08 7.11 17.22
C LYS A 218 -12.17 6.05 17.41
N ARG A 219 -12.70 5.90 18.64
CA ARG A 219 -13.89 5.07 18.86
C ARG A 219 -15.09 5.65 18.10
N ASP A 220 -15.28 6.96 18.22
CA ASP A 220 -16.38 7.69 17.62
C ASP A 220 -16.28 7.67 16.07
N SER A 221 -15.06 7.62 15.50
CA SER A 221 -14.86 7.45 14.05
C SER A 221 -15.31 6.08 13.51
N TYR A 222 -15.25 4.99 14.30
CA TYR A 222 -15.79 3.70 13.85
C TYR A 222 -17.31 3.68 13.79
N ILE A 223 -17.97 4.42 14.69
CA ILE A 223 -19.41 4.63 14.63
C ILE A 223 -19.75 5.47 13.39
N GLN A 224 -18.96 6.51 13.12
CA GLN A 224 -19.10 7.34 11.93
C GLN A 224 -18.94 6.55 10.63
N GLU A 225 -17.92 5.69 10.52
CA GLU A 225 -17.70 4.82 9.35
C GLU A 225 -18.91 3.89 9.08
N TYR A 226 -19.54 3.37 10.15
CA TYR A 226 -20.79 2.62 10.01
C TYR A 226 -21.92 3.48 9.46
N ILE A 227 -22.12 4.69 9.99
CA ILE A 227 -23.19 5.60 9.56
C ILE A 227 -22.99 6.01 8.10
N GLU A 228 -21.77 6.36 7.72
CA GLU A 228 -21.40 6.71 6.33
C GLU A 228 -21.69 5.55 5.37
N HIS A 229 -21.43 4.31 5.78
CA HIS A 229 -21.76 3.15 4.99
C HIS A 229 -23.28 2.96 4.80
N ILE A 230 -24.07 3.20 5.85
CA ILE A 230 -25.54 3.18 5.77
C ILE A 230 -26.05 4.28 4.84
N ILE A 231 -25.49 5.50 4.93
CA ILE A 231 -25.83 6.63 4.06
C ILE A 231 -25.49 6.32 2.60
N LEU A 232 -24.34 5.72 2.33
CA LEU A 232 -23.96 5.30 0.98
C LEU A 232 -24.96 4.30 0.39
N ILE A 233 -25.36 3.31 1.17
CA ILE A 233 -26.38 2.33 0.78
C ILE A 233 -27.73 3.04 0.52
N MET A 234 -28.13 3.96 1.41
CA MET A 234 -29.35 4.75 1.27
C MET A 234 -29.38 5.52 -0.05
N TYR A 235 -28.33 6.29 -0.37
CA TYR A 235 -28.25 7.03 -1.64
C TYR A 235 -28.33 6.11 -2.85
N HIS A 236 -27.70 4.94 -2.80
CA HIS A 236 -27.77 3.98 -3.88
C HIS A 236 -29.17 3.41 -4.07
N ILE A 237 -29.90 3.11 -2.98
CA ILE A 237 -31.31 2.68 -3.03
C ILE A 237 -32.20 3.80 -3.58
N ARG A 238 -32.03 5.04 -3.12
CA ARG A 238 -32.81 6.20 -3.60
C ARG A 238 -32.63 6.41 -5.09
N GLN A 239 -31.38 6.33 -5.57
CA GLN A 239 -31.06 6.39 -6.99
C GLN A 239 -31.80 5.28 -7.76
N LYS A 240 -31.75 4.05 -7.25
CA LYS A 240 -32.46 2.92 -7.86
C LYS A 240 -33.97 3.13 -7.89
N PHE A 241 -34.60 3.54 -6.79
CA PHE A 241 -36.04 3.82 -6.76
C PHE A 241 -36.47 5.00 -7.63
N SER A 242 -35.53 5.85 -8.05
CA SER A 242 -35.79 6.94 -9.01
C SER A 242 -35.66 6.49 -10.47
N GLU A 243 -35.18 5.27 -10.74
CA GLU A 243 -35.14 4.70 -12.09
C GLU A 243 -36.56 4.30 -12.52
N ASN A 244 -36.92 4.63 -13.77
CA ASN A 244 -38.21 4.24 -14.35
C ASN A 244 -38.32 2.69 -14.36
N ASP A 245 -39.52 2.16 -14.11
CA ASP A 245 -39.88 0.72 -14.08
C ASP A 245 -39.60 -0.07 -12.77
N ILE A 246 -39.23 0.58 -11.66
CA ILE A 246 -39.07 -0.14 -10.37
C ILE A 246 -40.37 -0.15 -9.56
N LYS A 247 -40.88 -1.35 -9.23
CA LYS A 247 -42.00 -1.52 -8.29
C LYS A 247 -41.55 -1.22 -6.86
N LEU A 248 -42.15 -0.19 -6.26
CA LEU A 248 -41.89 0.18 -4.87
C LEU A 248 -42.46 -0.87 -3.90
N PRO A 249 -41.71 -1.23 -2.84
CA PRO A 249 -42.15 -2.21 -1.84
C PRO A 249 -43.26 -1.66 -0.93
N GLU A 250 -44.39 -2.37 -0.84
CA GLU A 250 -45.53 -1.94 -0.03
C GLU A 250 -45.35 -2.21 1.47
N ASN A 251 -44.54 -3.19 1.85
CA ASN A 251 -44.41 -3.67 3.22
C ASN A 251 -43.37 -2.91 4.07
N LEU A 252 -42.79 -1.82 3.55
CA LEU A 252 -41.86 -1.01 4.33
C LEU A 252 -42.56 -0.20 5.44
N PRO A 253 -41.92 -0.03 6.61
CA PRO A 253 -42.40 0.87 7.65
C PRO A 253 -42.57 2.30 7.12
N SER A 254 -43.56 3.02 7.64
CA SER A 254 -43.89 4.39 7.21
C SER A 254 -42.67 5.32 7.23
N TYR A 255 -41.87 5.31 8.31
CA TYR A 255 -40.66 6.12 8.40
C TYR A 255 -39.60 5.76 7.34
N GLN A 256 -39.50 4.49 6.94
CA GLN A 256 -38.57 4.06 5.88
C GLN A 256 -39.08 4.43 4.48
N LYS A 257 -40.40 4.44 4.28
CA LYS A 257 -41.01 4.93 3.03
C LYS A 257 -40.71 6.40 2.83
N ILE A 258 -40.90 7.23 3.86
CA ILE A 258 -40.54 8.66 3.85
C ILE A 258 -39.05 8.79 3.56
N TRP A 259 -38.22 7.99 4.24
CA TRP A 259 -36.78 8.04 4.10
C TRP A 259 -36.26 7.64 2.70
N LEU A 260 -36.82 6.63 2.04
CA LEU A 260 -36.23 6.04 0.83
C LEU A 260 -36.95 6.40 -0.48
N PHE A 261 -38.26 6.70 -0.47
CA PHE A 261 -39.03 6.85 -1.71
C PHE A 261 -38.90 8.25 -2.31
N PRO A 262 -38.71 8.39 -3.63
CA PRO A 262 -38.57 9.70 -4.27
C PRO A 262 -39.81 10.57 -4.08
N ASP A 263 -41.01 10.00 -4.18
CA ASP A 263 -42.30 10.70 -4.12
C ASP A 263 -42.61 11.39 -2.79
N ARG A 264 -41.85 11.09 -1.73
CA ARG A 264 -42.05 11.63 -0.37
C ARG A 264 -41.03 12.71 0.00
N GLN A 265 -40.44 13.37 -0.99
CA GLN A 265 -39.46 14.42 -0.75
C GLN A 265 -40.03 15.59 0.08
N ASP A 266 -41.26 16.03 -0.20
CA ASP A 266 -41.90 17.10 0.56
C ASP A 266 -42.10 16.73 2.04
N GLU A 267 -42.50 15.49 2.34
CA GLU A 267 -42.64 14.97 3.71
C GLU A 267 -41.30 14.91 4.45
N ARG A 268 -40.19 14.62 3.73
CA ARG A 268 -38.83 14.59 4.31
C ARG A 268 -38.35 15.97 4.74
N ASP A 269 -38.67 16.99 3.97
CA ASP A 269 -38.19 18.36 4.22
C ASP A 269 -39.01 19.06 5.31
N GLN A 270 -40.30 18.73 5.42
CA GLN A 270 -41.21 19.38 6.36
C GLN A 270 -41.24 18.74 7.76
N THR A 271 -41.02 17.42 7.87
CA THR A 271 -41.18 16.68 9.14
C THR A 271 -39.85 16.13 9.65
N ASN A 272 -39.62 16.13 10.97
CA ASN A 272 -38.43 15.56 11.62
C ASN A 272 -38.71 14.31 12.47
N ASP A 273 -39.97 13.95 12.67
CA ASP A 273 -40.36 12.82 13.53
C ASP A 273 -39.87 11.48 12.98
N TRP A 274 -39.97 11.29 11.66
CA TRP A 274 -39.46 10.11 10.98
C TRP A 274 -37.93 10.00 11.09
N LEU A 275 -37.21 11.12 11.06
CA LEU A 275 -35.75 11.18 11.17
C LEU A 275 -35.31 10.84 12.59
N THR A 276 -35.99 11.36 13.60
CA THR A 276 -35.71 11.04 15.01
C THR A 276 -35.92 9.54 15.27
N HIS A 277 -37.01 8.97 14.76
CA HIS A 277 -37.26 7.53 14.85
C HIS A 277 -36.21 6.70 14.10
N LEU A 278 -35.79 7.15 12.92
CA LEU A 278 -34.74 6.50 12.13
C LEU A 278 -33.41 6.48 12.89
N ILE A 279 -32.99 7.60 13.49
CA ILE A 279 -31.73 7.71 14.22
C ILE A 279 -31.72 6.75 15.43
N GLU A 280 -32.81 6.68 16.18
CA GLU A 280 -32.93 5.74 17.30
C GLU A 280 -32.85 4.27 16.84
N LYS A 281 -33.51 3.94 15.72
CA LYS A 281 -33.43 2.59 15.12
C LYS A 281 -32.03 2.29 14.60
N LEU A 282 -31.36 3.24 13.97
CA LEU A 282 -29.99 3.12 13.47
C LEU A 282 -29.02 2.84 14.62
N ALA A 283 -29.11 3.60 15.71
CA ALA A 283 -28.27 3.40 16.88
C ALA A 283 -28.46 2.01 17.52
N ARG A 284 -29.71 1.54 17.62
CA ARG A 284 -30.00 0.17 18.09
C ARG A 284 -29.47 -0.90 17.12
N GLN A 285 -29.57 -0.66 15.81
CA GLN A 285 -29.06 -1.59 14.80
C GLN A 285 -27.54 -1.66 14.77
N PHE A 286 -26.84 -0.57 15.08
CA PHE A 286 -25.39 -0.60 15.30
C PHE A 286 -25.02 -1.58 16.41
N ILE A 287 -25.68 -1.48 17.57
CA ILE A 287 -25.42 -2.37 18.72
C ILE A 287 -25.74 -3.83 18.36
N ALA A 288 -26.86 -4.07 17.68
CA ALA A 288 -27.24 -5.42 17.23
C ALA A 288 -26.24 -6.01 16.21
N SER A 289 -25.77 -5.18 15.27
CA SER A 289 -24.78 -5.54 14.26
C SER A 289 -23.43 -5.87 14.90
N TYR A 290 -22.98 -5.04 15.84
CA TYR A 290 -21.78 -5.27 16.64
C TYR A 290 -21.85 -6.61 17.39
N LYS A 291 -22.98 -6.89 18.08
CA LYS A 291 -23.20 -8.17 18.76
C LYS A 291 -23.13 -9.35 17.79
N LYS A 292 -23.71 -9.23 16.60
CA LYS A 292 -23.71 -10.28 15.57
C LYS A 292 -22.31 -10.57 15.01
N VAL A 293 -21.49 -9.54 14.82
CA VAL A 293 -20.14 -9.67 14.24
C VAL A 293 -19.12 -10.17 15.26
N VAL A 294 -19.14 -9.65 16.48
CA VAL A 294 -18.19 -10.04 17.55
C VAL A 294 -18.57 -11.38 18.19
N GLY A 295 -19.86 -11.73 18.19
CA GLY A 295 -20.36 -12.99 18.72
C GLY A 295 -20.17 -13.07 20.24
N LYS A 296 -19.62 -14.19 20.74
CA LYS A 296 -19.58 -14.51 22.17
C LYS A 296 -18.75 -13.57 23.04
N LYS A 297 -17.83 -12.81 22.45
CA LYS A 297 -16.92 -11.89 23.17
C LYS A 297 -17.46 -10.46 23.28
N TYR A 298 -18.69 -10.20 22.82
CA TYR A 298 -19.22 -8.86 22.79
C TYR A 298 -19.32 -8.25 24.19
N ILE A 299 -19.05 -6.95 24.27
CA ILE A 299 -19.29 -6.15 25.47
C ILE A 299 -20.72 -5.61 25.37
N GLN A 300 -21.51 -5.78 26.43
CA GLN A 300 -22.87 -5.25 26.45
C GLN A 300 -22.82 -3.72 26.54
N LEU A 301 -23.35 -3.05 25.52
CA LEU A 301 -23.53 -1.60 25.50
C LEU A 301 -24.91 -1.28 26.10
N GLY A 302 -24.95 -0.33 27.02
CA GLY A 302 -26.17 0.09 27.71
C GLY A 302 -26.79 1.36 27.11
N ASP A 303 -27.68 1.97 27.88
CA ASP A 303 -28.45 3.14 27.45
C ASP A 303 -27.60 4.41 27.32
N ALA A 304 -26.51 4.51 28.08
CA ALA A 304 -25.58 5.64 28.01
C ALA A 304 -24.85 5.65 26.65
N GLU A 305 -24.39 4.49 26.19
CA GLU A 305 -23.74 4.34 24.89
C GLU A 305 -24.74 4.55 23.75
N LEU A 306 -25.97 4.07 23.90
CA LEU A 306 -27.03 4.33 22.92
C LEU A 306 -27.29 5.83 22.74
N LYS A 307 -27.45 6.58 23.84
CA LYS A 307 -27.63 8.04 23.81
C LYS A 307 -26.46 8.73 23.13
N LYS A 308 -25.24 8.28 23.39
CA LYS A 308 -24.04 8.83 22.78
C LYS A 308 -23.99 8.60 21.27
N ILE A 309 -24.36 7.41 20.81
CA ILE A 309 -24.44 7.11 19.36
C ILE A 309 -25.49 8.01 18.70
N ILE A 310 -26.67 8.15 19.32
CA ILE A 310 -27.73 9.03 18.84
C ILE A 310 -27.22 10.48 18.71
N GLN A 311 -26.56 11.00 19.75
CA GLN A 311 -26.00 12.35 19.73
C GLN A 311 -25.00 12.53 18.58
N LEU A 312 -24.09 11.58 18.38
CA LEU A 312 -23.12 11.63 17.30
C LEU A 312 -23.78 11.65 15.91
N VAL A 313 -24.83 10.83 15.72
CA VAL A 313 -25.59 10.81 14.46
C VAL A 313 -26.27 12.16 14.22
N VAL A 314 -26.88 12.74 15.25
CA VAL A 314 -27.57 14.04 15.17
C VAL A 314 -26.60 15.17 14.85
N GLU A 315 -25.42 15.19 15.46
CA GLU A 315 -24.43 16.26 15.27
C GLU A 315 -23.79 16.21 13.88
N ASN A 316 -23.43 15.01 13.40
CA ASN A 316 -22.57 14.89 12.20
C ASN A 316 -23.31 14.47 10.93
N ASN A 317 -24.46 13.81 11.04
CA ASN A 317 -25.07 13.08 9.92
C ASN A 317 -26.55 13.38 9.68
N LYS A 318 -27.16 14.27 10.47
CA LYS A 318 -28.58 14.58 10.39
C LYS A 318 -29.01 15.02 8.99
N GLU A 319 -28.28 15.96 8.40
CA GLU A 319 -28.57 16.45 7.05
C GLU A 319 -28.25 15.40 5.98
N SER A 320 -27.18 14.62 6.15
CA SER A 320 -26.80 13.56 5.21
C SER A 320 -27.78 12.39 5.16
N LEU A 321 -28.54 12.17 6.24
CA LEU A 321 -29.60 11.16 6.33
C LEU A 321 -30.95 11.66 5.77
N ARG A 322 -31.08 12.97 5.53
CA ARG A 322 -32.26 13.56 4.94
C ARG A 322 -32.36 13.24 3.46
#